data_AF-A0A8B6LTM3-F1
#
_entry.id   AF-A0A8B6LTM3-F1
#
_cell.length_a   1.000
_cell.length_b   1.000
_cell.length_c   1.000
_cell.angle_alpha   90.00
_cell.angle_beta   90.00
_cell.angle_gamma   90.00
#
_symmetry.space_group_name_H-M   'P 1'
#
loop_
_entity.id
_entity.type
_entity.pdbx_description
1 polymer ?
#
loop_
_entity_poly.entity_id
_entity_poly.type
_entity_poly.pdbx_seq_one_letter_code
_entity_poly.pdbx_strand_id
1 'polypeptide(L)'
;MDYLQTADFWIGLVKIIWINIILSGDNAVVIAMAARALPPHQQRKAVLLGSGAAVVLRIVLTVVAAKLLALPYLQIVGGLLLLWIGVQLLGEEEEDEGEEKRYGSMLAAVRTILLADLIMSLDNVIAVAAAAQGSMVLLVLGLAISIPLVIFGSTLMIKLMERFPIIVMLGAALIGWVAGETIVSDVSLHDSLEDNPWLHYAAAAVGAVFVVLTGRWLRTRSSHAAAA
;
A
#
# COMPACT_ATOMS: atom_id res chain seq x y z
N MET A 1 -8.75 27.47 22.56
CA MET A 1 -7.82 28.05 21.57
C MET A 1 -6.37 28.06 22.06
N ASP A 2 -6.07 27.65 23.32
CA ASP A 2 -4.69 27.57 23.83
C ASP A 2 -3.92 26.29 23.43
N TYR A 3 -4.60 25.26 22.92
CA TYR A 3 -3.98 23.99 22.50
C TYR A 3 -3.11 24.10 21.23
N LEU A 4 -3.29 25.15 20.41
CA LEU A 4 -2.53 25.32 19.15
C LEU A 4 -1.18 26.03 19.35
N GLN A 5 -0.95 26.63 20.52
CA GLN A 5 0.28 27.37 20.84
C GLN A 5 1.26 26.57 21.70
N THR A 6 0.87 25.39 22.17
CA THR A 6 1.73 24.53 22.99
C THR A 6 2.74 23.81 22.11
N ALA A 7 4.02 23.81 22.50
CA ALA A 7 5.09 23.12 21.77
C ALA A 7 4.75 21.63 21.53
N ASP A 8 4.05 21.00 22.47
CA ASP A 8 3.64 19.59 22.38
C ASP A 8 2.71 19.30 21.19
N PHE A 9 1.85 20.26 20.81
CA PHE A 9 0.98 20.12 19.64
C PHE A 9 1.80 20.04 18.35
N TRP A 10 2.75 20.96 18.17
CA TRP A 10 3.61 21.01 16.99
C TRP A 10 4.58 19.84 16.94
N ILE A 11 5.12 19.42 18.09
CA ILE A 11 5.96 18.22 18.20
C ILE A 11 5.14 16.97 17.84
N GLY A 12 3.91 16.84 18.33
CA GLY A 12 3.00 15.74 17.99
C GLY A 12 2.68 15.72 16.49
N LEU A 13 2.36 16.88 15.90
CA LEU A 13 2.08 17.00 14.49
C LEU A 13 3.28 16.60 13.61
N VAL A 14 4.48 17.08 13.95
CA VAL A 14 5.72 16.70 13.25
C VAL A 14 5.99 15.20 13.39
N LYS A 15 5.78 14.61 14.57
CA LYS A 15 5.91 13.16 14.77
C LYS A 15 4.94 12.37 13.87
N ILE A 16 3.68 12.78 13.79
CA ILE A 16 2.68 12.13 12.93
C ILE A 16 3.10 12.24 11.46
N ILE A 17 3.52 13.43 11.01
CA ILE A 17 4.01 13.62 9.64
C ILE A 17 5.22 12.73 9.38
N TRP A 18 6.17 12.66 10.31
CA TRP A 18 7.37 11.84 10.19
C TRP A 18 7.04 10.34 10.10
N ILE A 19 6.17 9.85 10.97
CA ILE A 19 5.66 8.47 10.97
C ILE A 19 4.96 8.16 9.66
N ASN A 20 4.07 9.05 9.20
CA ASN A 20 3.39 8.88 7.92
C ASN A 20 4.36 8.87 6.75
N ILE A 21 5.43 9.68 6.74
CA ILE A 21 6.42 9.66 5.66
C ILE A 21 7.10 8.30 5.56
N ILE A 22 7.53 7.76 6.70
CA ILE A 22 8.20 6.46 6.76
C ILE A 22 7.24 5.34 6.32
N LEU A 23 6.00 5.37 6.83
CA LEU A 23 4.98 4.35 6.58
C LEU A 23 4.16 4.56 5.28
N SER A 24 4.40 5.64 4.53
CA SER A 24 3.70 5.88 3.26
C SER A 24 4.58 5.62 2.04
N GLY A 25 5.86 5.28 2.23
CA GLY A 25 6.78 5.02 1.13
C GLY A 25 6.35 3.81 0.29
N ASP A 26 6.05 2.70 0.97
CA ASP A 26 5.46 1.48 0.43
C ASP A 26 4.03 1.70 -0.10
N ASN A 27 3.17 2.43 0.63
CA ASN A 27 1.82 2.75 0.17
C ASN A 27 1.86 3.57 -1.14
N ALA A 28 2.80 4.51 -1.28
CA ALA A 28 2.98 5.30 -2.50
C ALA A 28 3.40 4.43 -3.70
N VAL A 29 4.16 3.36 -3.47
CA VAL A 29 4.50 2.38 -4.52
C VAL A 29 3.26 1.66 -5.02
N VAL A 30 2.39 1.19 -4.14
CA VAL A 30 1.16 0.50 -4.53
C VAL A 30 0.20 1.44 -5.26
N ILE A 31 0.05 2.67 -4.75
CA ILE A 31 -0.76 3.71 -5.38
C ILE A 31 -0.22 4.02 -6.78
N ALA A 32 1.09 4.18 -6.92
CA ALA A 32 1.73 4.41 -8.22
C ALA A 32 1.50 3.23 -9.17
N MET A 33 1.62 1.99 -8.69
CA MET A 33 1.38 0.79 -9.50
C MET A 33 -0.06 0.69 -10.00
N ALA A 34 -1.03 0.88 -9.11
CA ALA A 34 -2.44 0.85 -9.47
C ALA A 34 -2.83 2.01 -10.40
N ALA A 35 -2.30 3.21 -10.18
CA ALA A 35 -2.58 4.36 -11.03
C ALA A 35 -1.91 4.25 -12.41
N ARG A 36 -0.73 3.64 -12.52
CA ARG A 36 0.01 3.49 -13.79
C ARG A 36 -0.78 2.71 -14.85
N ALA A 37 -1.66 1.80 -14.44
CA ALA A 37 -2.56 1.06 -15.34
C ALA A 37 -3.63 1.94 -16.04
N LEU A 38 -3.73 3.22 -15.66
CA LEU A 38 -4.69 4.18 -16.22
C LEU A 38 -4.05 5.11 -17.26
N PRO A 39 -4.86 5.75 -18.13
CA PRO A 39 -4.36 6.75 -19.06
C PRO A 39 -3.68 7.90 -18.32
N PRO A 40 -2.60 8.50 -18.84
CA PRO A 40 -1.85 9.57 -18.16
C PRO A 40 -2.70 10.73 -17.60
N HIS A 41 -3.80 11.07 -18.30
CA HIS A 41 -4.73 12.13 -17.89
C HIS A 41 -5.62 11.74 -16.69
N GLN A 42 -5.77 10.44 -16.39
CA GLN A 42 -6.58 9.92 -15.28
C GLN A 42 -5.75 9.53 -14.07
N GLN A 43 -4.45 9.23 -14.22
CA GLN A 43 -3.58 8.79 -13.13
C GLN A 43 -3.65 9.73 -11.92
N ARG A 44 -3.47 11.04 -12.13
CA ARG A 44 -3.57 12.04 -11.05
C ARG A 44 -4.94 12.05 -10.37
N LYS A 45 -6.02 11.84 -11.14
CA LYS A 45 -7.38 11.79 -10.60
C LYS A 45 -7.57 10.54 -9.74
N ALA A 46 -7.07 9.39 -10.19
CA ALA A 46 -7.13 8.15 -9.43
C ALA A 46 -6.31 8.22 -8.15
N VAL A 47 -5.11 8.81 -8.18
CA VAL A 47 -4.30 9.06 -6.98
C VAL A 47 -5.02 10.02 -6.02
N LEU A 48 -5.57 11.13 -6.52
CA LEU A 48 -6.29 12.10 -5.66
C LEU A 48 -7.53 11.47 -5.02
N LEU A 49 -8.36 10.78 -5.81
CA LEU A 49 -9.60 10.15 -5.33
C LEU A 49 -9.30 8.96 -4.42
N GLY A 50 -8.34 8.12 -4.82
CA GLY A 50 -7.89 6.96 -4.05
C GLY A 50 -7.30 7.38 -2.70
N SER A 51 -6.33 8.30 -2.67
CA SER A 51 -5.73 8.79 -1.43
C SER A 51 -6.73 9.55 -0.55
N GLY A 52 -7.64 10.33 -1.14
CA GLY A 52 -8.69 11.01 -0.39
C GLY A 52 -9.65 10.03 0.29
N ALA A 53 -10.13 9.04 -0.45
CA ALA A 53 -10.98 7.98 0.10
C ALA A 53 -10.23 7.11 1.13
N ALA A 54 -8.94 6.83 0.90
CA ALA A 54 -8.08 6.08 1.80
C ALA A 54 -7.92 6.80 3.15
N VAL A 55 -7.76 8.13 3.17
CA VAL A 55 -7.69 8.87 4.44
C VAL A 55 -9.00 8.82 5.21
N VAL A 56 -10.15 8.93 4.54
CA VAL A 56 -11.44 8.76 5.21
C VAL A 56 -11.54 7.37 5.82
N LEU A 57 -11.16 6.34 5.06
CA LEU A 57 -11.11 4.96 5.54
C LEU A 57 -10.17 4.85 6.75
N ARG A 58 -8.98 5.45 6.70
CA ARG A 58 -7.98 5.43 7.77
C ARG A 58 -8.48 6.08 9.06
N ILE A 59 -9.19 7.20 8.96
CA ILE A 59 -9.83 7.85 10.12
C ILE A 59 -10.87 6.91 10.75
N VAL A 60 -11.69 6.25 9.94
CA VAL A 60 -12.68 5.27 10.42
C VAL A 60 -11.97 4.07 11.06
N LEU A 61 -10.95 3.53 10.39
CA LEU A 61 -10.16 2.40 10.89
C LEU A 61 -9.51 2.73 12.22
N THR A 62 -9.03 3.94 12.44
CA THR A 62 -8.41 4.35 13.72
C THR A 62 -9.29 4.06 14.93
N VAL A 63 -10.59 4.27 14.79
CA VAL A 63 -11.54 4.03 15.88
C VAL A 63 -11.70 2.54 16.20
N VAL A 64 -11.52 1.67 15.21
CA VAL A 64 -11.80 0.22 15.30
C VAL A 64 -10.57 -0.68 15.14
N ALA A 65 -9.41 -0.14 14.81
CA ALA A 65 -8.21 -0.88 14.40
C ALA A 65 -7.73 -1.83 15.49
N ALA A 66 -7.72 -1.37 16.74
CA ALA A 66 -7.36 -2.22 17.88
C ALA A 66 -8.28 -3.45 18.03
N LYS A 67 -9.56 -3.32 17.65
CA LYS A 67 -10.49 -4.46 17.65
C LYS A 67 -10.32 -5.35 16.42
N LEU A 68 -10.03 -4.75 15.27
CA LEU A 68 -9.79 -5.49 14.02
C LEU A 68 -8.53 -6.35 14.14
N LEU A 69 -7.44 -5.83 14.70
CA LEU A 69 -6.19 -6.58 14.89
C LEU A 69 -6.31 -7.75 15.88
N ALA A 70 -7.29 -7.71 16.78
CA ALA A 70 -7.58 -8.84 17.65
C ALA A 70 -8.33 -9.98 16.95
N LEU A 71 -8.78 -9.79 15.70
CA LEU A 71 -9.47 -10.82 14.94
C LEU A 71 -8.47 -11.80 14.32
N PRO A 72 -8.58 -13.11 14.61
CA PRO A 72 -7.73 -14.10 13.97
C PRO A 72 -8.02 -14.18 12.47
N TYR A 73 -6.98 -14.49 11.70
CA TYR A 73 -7.00 -14.65 10.24
C TYR A 73 -7.20 -13.36 9.43
N LEU A 74 -7.42 -12.21 10.07
CA LEU A 74 -7.64 -10.96 9.35
C LEU A 74 -6.40 -10.57 8.54
N GLN A 75 -5.22 -10.66 9.15
CA GLN A 75 -3.96 -10.32 8.50
C GLN A 75 -3.53 -11.41 7.51
N ILE A 76 -3.86 -12.68 7.76
CA ILE A 76 -3.67 -13.74 6.77
C ILE A 76 -4.48 -13.44 5.49
N VAL A 77 -5.77 -13.15 5.62
CA VAL A 77 -6.63 -12.82 4.46
C VAL A 77 -6.14 -11.54 3.79
N GLY A 78 -5.78 -10.51 4.56
CA GLY A 78 -5.20 -9.28 4.04
C GLY A 78 -3.92 -9.52 3.25
N GLY A 79 -2.98 -10.26 3.80
CA GLY A 79 -1.73 -10.58 3.11
C GLY A 79 -1.96 -11.42 1.85
N LEU A 80 -2.90 -12.37 1.84
CA LEU A 80 -3.28 -13.08 0.62
C LEU A 80 -3.87 -12.14 -0.46
N LEU A 81 -4.68 -11.17 -0.06
CA LEU A 81 -5.19 -10.14 -0.97
C LEU A 81 -4.05 -9.27 -1.51
N LEU A 82 -3.06 -8.92 -0.69
CA LEU A 82 -1.86 -8.18 -1.15
C LEU A 82 -1.02 -8.99 -2.13
N LEU A 83 -0.81 -10.30 -1.89
CA LEU A 83 -0.14 -11.17 -2.86
C LEU A 83 -0.87 -11.18 -4.20
N TRP A 84 -2.19 -11.29 -4.18
CA TRP A 84 -3.01 -11.23 -5.38
C TRP A 84 -2.89 -9.89 -6.11
N ILE A 85 -2.97 -8.77 -5.38
CA ILE A 85 -2.76 -7.42 -5.93
C ILE A 85 -1.35 -7.28 -6.54
N GLY A 86 -0.32 -7.76 -5.84
CA GLY A 86 1.06 -7.70 -6.32
C GLY A 86 1.26 -8.47 -7.63
N VAL A 87 0.70 -9.68 -7.71
CA VAL A 87 0.72 -10.49 -8.94
C VAL A 87 -0.07 -9.83 -10.06
N GLN A 88 -1.26 -9.32 -9.77
CA GLN A 88 -2.12 -8.63 -10.75
C GLN A 88 -1.42 -7.39 -11.32
N LEU A 89 -0.90 -6.51 -10.47
CA LEU A 89 -0.26 -5.25 -10.89
C LEU A 89 1.06 -5.45 -11.66
N LEU A 90 1.76 -6.57 -11.44
CA LEU A 90 2.93 -6.95 -12.22
C LEU A 90 2.55 -7.62 -13.55
N GLY A 91 1.46 -8.37 -13.57
CA GLY A 91 0.94 -9.05 -14.77
C GLY A 91 0.23 -8.13 -15.77
N GLU A 92 -0.37 -7.03 -15.29
CA GLU A 92 -1.03 -5.99 -16.09
C GLU A 92 -0.05 -5.04 -16.83
N GLU A 93 1.25 -5.33 -16.83
CA GLU A 93 2.16 -4.68 -17.78
C GLU A 93 1.83 -5.14 -19.22
N GLU A 94 0.99 -4.35 -19.88
CA GLU A 94 0.73 -4.43 -21.31
C GLU A 94 2.01 -4.16 -22.11
N GLU A 95 2.44 -5.21 -22.79
CA GLU A 95 2.30 -5.37 -24.24
C GLU A 95 2.33 -4.05 -25.08
N ASP A 96 3.24 -4.05 -26.07
CA ASP A 96 3.25 -3.29 -27.34
C ASP A 96 3.85 -1.86 -27.38
N GLU A 97 4.78 -1.49 -28.26
CA GLU A 97 5.19 -2.03 -29.58
C GLU A 97 4.02 -2.51 -30.47
N GLY A 98 3.01 -1.64 -30.63
CA GLY A 98 2.06 -1.72 -31.73
C GLY A 98 0.77 -2.51 -31.52
N GLU A 99 -0.11 -2.09 -30.62
CA GLU A 99 -1.58 -1.97 -30.78
C GLU A 99 -2.18 -1.37 -29.48
N GLU A 100 -3.43 -0.92 -29.50
CA GLU A 100 -4.01 0.01 -28.50
C GLU A 100 -3.84 -0.43 -27.03
N LYS A 101 -3.13 0.38 -26.21
CA LYS A 101 -3.05 0.21 -24.74
C LYS A 101 -4.44 0.08 -24.13
N ARG A 102 -4.74 -1.07 -23.55
CA ARG A 102 -6.01 -1.36 -22.88
C ARG A 102 -5.89 -0.96 -21.41
N TYR A 103 -6.07 0.34 -21.20
CA TYR A 103 -6.07 0.89 -19.86
C TYR A 103 -7.13 0.25 -18.94
N GLY A 104 -6.74 0.07 -17.68
CA GLY A 104 -7.63 -0.38 -16.63
C GLY A 104 -8.75 0.63 -16.33
N SER A 105 -9.72 0.20 -15.52
CA SER A 105 -10.80 1.09 -15.07
C SER A 105 -10.36 1.95 -13.89
N MET A 106 -10.71 3.25 -13.89
CA MET A 106 -10.49 4.14 -12.74
C MET A 106 -11.07 3.56 -11.45
N LEU A 107 -12.25 2.92 -11.53
CA LEU A 107 -12.88 2.27 -10.38
C LEU A 107 -12.06 1.08 -9.88
N ALA A 108 -11.45 0.31 -10.78
CA ALA A 108 -10.57 -0.79 -10.41
C ALA A 108 -9.33 -0.26 -9.68
N ALA A 109 -8.65 0.76 -10.25
CA ALA A 109 -7.49 1.37 -9.63
C ALA A 109 -7.78 1.95 -8.24
N VAL A 110 -8.89 2.69 -8.07
CA VAL A 110 -9.30 3.23 -6.77
C VAL A 110 -9.61 2.11 -5.77
N ARG A 111 -10.27 1.02 -6.20
CA ARG A 111 -10.52 -0.15 -5.35
C ARG A 111 -9.21 -0.82 -4.92
N THR A 112 -8.27 -1.01 -5.83
CA THR A 112 -6.96 -1.59 -5.51
C THR A 112 -6.20 -0.72 -4.51
N ILE A 113 -6.21 0.61 -4.70
CA ILE A 113 -5.62 1.56 -3.74
C ILE A 113 -6.26 1.42 -2.36
N LEU A 114 -7.60 1.37 -2.28
CA LEU A 114 -8.32 1.28 -1.01
C LEU A 114 -8.10 -0.06 -0.30
N LEU A 115 -8.10 -1.17 -1.03
CA LEU A 115 -7.86 -2.50 -0.46
C LEU A 115 -6.43 -2.62 0.05
N ALA A 116 -5.45 -2.17 -0.74
CA ALA A 116 -4.07 -2.19 -0.31
C ALA A 116 -3.83 -1.28 0.89
N ASP A 117 -4.34 -0.04 0.86
CA ASP A 117 -4.21 0.87 2.00
C ASP A 117 -4.93 0.33 3.24
N LEU A 118 -6.09 -0.30 3.13
CA LEU A 118 -6.78 -0.93 4.26
C LEU A 118 -5.87 -1.95 4.98
N ILE A 119 -5.23 -2.83 4.22
CA ILE A 119 -4.42 -3.92 4.78
C ILE A 119 -3.13 -3.37 5.36
N MET A 120 -2.42 -2.53 4.59
CA MET A 120 -1.16 -1.92 5.03
C MET A 120 -1.36 -0.92 6.17
N SER A 121 -2.50 -0.22 6.20
CA SER A 121 -2.77 0.79 7.23
C SER A 121 -3.20 0.22 8.56
N LEU A 122 -3.52 -1.08 8.65
CA LEU A 122 -3.98 -1.70 9.88
C LEU A 122 -2.96 -1.49 11.03
N ASP A 123 -1.68 -1.71 10.73
CA ASP A 123 -0.58 -1.50 11.68
C ASP A 123 -0.17 -0.01 11.74
N ASN A 124 -0.19 0.69 10.60
CA ASN A 124 0.20 2.11 10.53
C ASN A 124 -0.74 3.02 11.35
N VAL A 125 -2.02 2.67 11.41
CA VAL A 125 -3.04 3.40 12.15
C VAL A 125 -2.75 3.38 13.65
N ILE A 126 -2.27 2.27 14.22
CA ILE A 126 -1.91 2.20 15.63
C ILE A 126 -0.72 3.12 15.93
N ALA A 127 0.31 3.10 15.07
CA ALA A 127 1.48 3.97 15.24
C ALA A 127 1.09 5.46 15.21
N VAL A 128 0.22 5.85 14.28
CA VAL A 128 -0.28 7.23 14.16
C VAL A 128 -1.20 7.60 15.32
N ALA A 129 -2.09 6.69 15.74
CA ALA A 129 -2.97 6.90 16.89
C ALA A 129 -2.19 7.09 18.19
N ALA A 130 -1.14 6.29 18.40
CA ALA A 130 -0.23 6.42 19.52
C ALA A 130 0.50 7.78 19.51
N ALA A 131 0.97 8.22 18.32
CA ALA A 131 1.62 9.52 18.16
C ALA A 131 0.67 10.71 18.36
N ALA A 132 -0.63 10.54 18.06
CA ALA A 132 -1.66 11.55 18.27
C ALA A 132 -2.08 11.71 19.74
N GLN A 133 -1.65 10.81 20.63
CA GLN A 133 -1.91 10.87 22.08
C GLN A 133 -3.39 11.11 22.43
N GLY A 134 -4.31 10.52 21.64
CA GLY A 134 -5.76 10.66 21.84
C GLY A 134 -6.38 11.95 21.30
N SER A 135 -5.60 12.86 20.69
CA SER A 135 -6.12 14.05 20.04
C SER A 135 -6.60 13.76 18.62
N MET A 136 -7.92 13.67 18.46
CA MET A 136 -8.55 13.49 17.15
C MET A 136 -8.18 14.62 16.16
N VAL A 137 -8.02 15.84 16.66
CA VAL A 137 -7.64 17.01 15.85
C VAL A 137 -6.22 16.84 15.29
N LEU A 138 -5.26 16.40 16.12
CA LEU A 138 -3.89 16.13 15.66
C LEU A 138 -3.84 15.01 14.63
N LEU A 139 -4.62 13.94 14.85
CA LEU A 139 -4.70 12.81 13.93
C LEU A 139 -5.26 13.24 12.56
N VAL A 140 -6.41 13.90 12.54
CA VAL A 140 -7.06 14.34 11.30
C VAL A 140 -6.18 15.35 10.55
N LEU A 141 -5.58 16.32 11.26
CA LEU A 141 -4.68 17.29 10.63
C LEU A 141 -3.41 16.62 10.07
N GLY A 142 -2.79 15.73 10.83
CA GLY A 142 -1.60 15.01 10.40
C GLY A 142 -1.87 14.14 9.16
N LEU A 143 -3.01 13.44 9.12
CA LEU A 143 -3.44 12.68 7.95
C LEU A 143 -3.77 13.58 6.76
N ALA A 144 -4.48 14.70 6.97
CA ALA A 144 -4.83 15.65 5.92
C ALA A 144 -3.58 16.27 5.26
N ILE A 145 -2.57 16.65 6.06
CA ILE A 145 -1.29 17.17 5.56
C ILE A 145 -0.49 16.10 4.80
N SER A 146 -0.68 14.82 5.14
CA SER A 146 0.01 13.72 4.47
C SER A 146 -0.55 13.43 3.07
N ILE A 147 -1.79 13.83 2.76
CA ILE A 147 -2.42 13.60 1.44
C ILE A 147 -1.61 14.23 0.31
N PRO A 148 -1.30 15.55 0.31
CA PRO A 148 -0.47 16.16 -0.73
C PRO A 148 0.87 15.45 -0.91
N LEU A 149 1.47 14.99 0.19
CA LEU A 149 2.78 14.34 0.16
C LEU A 149 2.71 12.97 -0.52
N VAL A 150 1.69 12.17 -0.21
CA VAL A 150 1.45 10.88 -0.88
C VAL A 150 1.12 11.10 -2.35
N ILE A 151 0.31 12.10 -2.70
CA ILE A 151 -0.02 12.41 -4.10
C ILE A 151 1.25 12.77 -4.87
N PHE A 152 2.09 13.64 -4.30
CA PHE A 152 3.35 14.03 -4.91
C PHE A 152 4.31 12.84 -5.02
N GLY A 153 4.49 12.07 -3.95
CA GLY A 153 5.33 10.88 -3.91
C GLY A 153 4.90 9.81 -4.92
N SER A 154 3.61 9.51 -4.98
CA SER A 154 3.06 8.55 -5.95
C SER A 154 3.21 9.05 -7.39
N THR A 155 2.99 10.35 -7.64
CA THR A 155 3.20 10.93 -8.98
C THR A 155 4.67 10.88 -9.41
N LEU A 156 5.60 11.12 -8.47
CA LEU A 156 7.02 10.96 -8.72
C LEU A 156 7.36 9.50 -9.01
N MET A 157 6.80 8.58 -8.24
CA MET A 157 7.04 7.14 -8.40
C MET A 157 6.50 6.60 -9.74
N ILE A 158 5.34 7.08 -10.20
CA ILE A 158 4.82 6.76 -11.54
C ILE A 158 5.82 7.16 -12.62
N LYS A 159 6.32 8.41 -12.59
CA LYS A 159 7.33 8.88 -13.57
C LYS A 159 8.62 8.07 -13.50
N LEU A 160 9.00 7.65 -12.30
CA LEU A 160 10.20 6.86 -12.08
C LEU A 160 10.04 5.44 -12.65
N MET A 161 8.85 4.83 -12.50
CA MET A 161 8.49 3.54 -13.10
C MET A 161 8.43 3.62 -14.63
N GLU A 162 7.89 4.71 -15.20
CA GLU A 162 7.90 4.95 -16.65
C GLU A 162 9.32 5.09 -17.20
N ARG A 163 10.23 5.69 -16.43
CA ARG A 163 11.64 5.86 -16.83
C ARG A 163 12.48 4.60 -16.61
N PHE A 164 12.20 3.85 -15.54
CA PHE A 164 12.95 2.69 -15.11
C PHE A 164 12.00 1.52 -14.81
N PRO A 165 11.69 0.68 -15.81
CA PRO A 165 10.74 -0.44 -15.66
C PRO A 165 11.12 -1.44 -14.56
N ILE A 166 12.42 -1.54 -14.22
CA ILE A 166 12.90 -2.36 -13.09
C ILE A 166 12.20 -2.02 -11.77
N ILE A 167 11.75 -0.77 -11.61
CA ILE A 167 11.10 -0.29 -10.39
C ILE A 167 9.68 -0.86 -10.24
N VAL A 168 9.02 -1.21 -11.35
CA VAL A 168 7.74 -1.92 -11.28
C VAL A 168 7.93 -3.30 -10.64
N MET A 169 8.96 -4.03 -11.09
CA MET A 169 9.31 -5.32 -10.51
C MET A 169 9.71 -5.20 -9.04
N LEU A 170 10.53 -4.20 -8.69
CA LEU A 170 10.89 -3.94 -7.28
C LEU A 170 9.67 -3.55 -6.45
N GLY A 171 8.74 -2.78 -7.00
CA GLY A 171 7.51 -2.41 -6.32
C GLY A 171 6.58 -3.61 -6.09
N ALA A 172 6.46 -4.51 -7.08
CA ALA A 172 5.73 -5.76 -6.91
C ALA A 172 6.40 -6.68 -5.87
N ALA A 173 7.74 -6.76 -5.88
CA ALA A 173 8.49 -7.49 -4.87
C ALA A 173 8.27 -6.92 -3.47
N LEU A 174 8.22 -5.59 -3.32
CA LEU A 174 7.90 -4.92 -2.06
C LEU A 174 6.48 -5.26 -1.59
N ILE A 175 5.48 -5.26 -2.48
CA ILE A 175 4.12 -5.70 -2.13
C ILE A 175 4.13 -7.14 -1.63
N GLY A 176 4.83 -8.04 -2.33
CA GLY A 176 4.96 -9.43 -1.91
C GLY A 176 5.68 -9.60 -0.57
N TRP A 177 6.69 -8.78 -0.31
CA TRP A 177 7.39 -8.72 0.98
C TRP A 177 6.43 -8.35 2.11
N VAL A 178 5.74 -7.22 1.98
CA VAL A 178 4.77 -6.73 2.97
C VAL A 178 3.65 -7.75 3.17
N ALA A 179 3.18 -8.38 2.09
CA ALA A 179 2.15 -9.40 2.16
C ALA A 179 2.60 -10.63 2.96
N GLY A 180 3.81 -11.14 2.70
CA GLY A 180 4.38 -12.26 3.44
C GLY A 180 4.56 -11.95 4.92
N GLU A 181 5.04 -10.75 5.24
CA GLU A 181 5.15 -10.25 6.61
C GLU A 181 3.78 -10.12 7.28
N THR A 182 2.78 -9.59 6.58
CA THR A 182 1.42 -9.43 7.10
C THR A 182 0.80 -10.78 7.45
N ILE A 183 0.98 -11.81 6.61
CA ILE A 183 0.43 -13.15 6.87
C ILE A 183 0.93 -13.73 8.20
N VAL A 184 2.22 -13.61 8.47
CA VAL A 184 2.85 -14.18 9.67
C VAL A 184 2.71 -13.32 10.92
N SER A 185 2.37 -12.04 10.75
CA SER A 185 2.04 -11.14 11.87
C SER A 185 0.64 -11.38 12.45
N ASP A 186 -0.15 -12.30 11.90
CA ASP A 186 -1.49 -12.61 12.39
C ASP A 186 -1.51 -13.17 13.81
N VAL A 187 -2.45 -12.68 14.63
CA VAL A 187 -2.62 -13.10 16.02
C VAL A 187 -2.81 -14.61 16.19
N SER A 188 -3.36 -15.32 15.19
CA SER A 188 -3.52 -16.78 15.23
C SER A 188 -2.20 -17.55 15.14
N LEU A 189 -1.13 -16.91 14.65
CA LEU A 189 0.17 -17.53 14.45
C LEU A 189 1.20 -17.12 15.52
N HIS A 190 0.90 -16.12 16.35
CA HIS A 190 1.81 -15.61 17.39
C HIS A 190 2.35 -16.73 18.29
N ASP A 191 1.50 -17.59 18.85
CA ASP A 191 1.92 -18.66 19.76
C ASP A 191 2.87 -19.70 19.12
N SER A 192 2.84 -19.82 17.78
CA SER A 192 3.70 -20.76 17.04
C SER A 192 4.96 -20.10 16.45
N LEU A 193 5.00 -18.77 16.41
CA LEU A 193 6.05 -18.00 15.74
C LEU A 193 6.96 -17.22 16.72
N GLU A 194 6.56 -17.06 17.99
CA GLU A 194 7.38 -16.39 19.02
C GLU A 194 8.79 -17.00 19.16
N ASP A 195 8.93 -18.30 18.96
CA ASP A 195 10.21 -19.00 19.07
C ASP A 195 11.14 -18.81 17.85
N ASN A 196 10.64 -18.25 16.74
CA ASN A 196 11.35 -18.24 15.46
C ASN A 196 11.22 -16.90 14.69
N PRO A 197 11.90 -15.83 15.14
CA PRO A 197 11.86 -14.52 14.48
C PRO A 197 12.27 -14.52 13.01
N TRP A 198 13.10 -15.49 12.60
CA TRP A 198 13.53 -15.67 11.21
C TRP A 198 12.38 -15.99 10.24
N LEU A 199 11.25 -16.51 10.75
CA LEU A 199 10.08 -16.81 9.93
C LEU A 199 9.43 -15.55 9.35
N HIS A 200 9.54 -14.40 10.02
CA HIS A 200 9.07 -13.12 9.47
C HIS A 200 9.82 -12.77 8.19
N TYR A 201 11.15 -12.80 8.23
CA TYR A 201 11.99 -12.52 7.07
C TYR A 201 11.85 -13.60 5.98
N ALA A 202 11.71 -14.87 6.37
CA ALA A 202 11.52 -15.96 5.43
C ALA A 202 10.18 -15.83 4.68
N ALA A 203 9.08 -15.57 5.39
CA ALA A 203 7.76 -15.39 4.80
C ALA A 203 7.72 -14.17 3.88
N ALA A 204 8.32 -13.05 4.30
CA ALA A 204 8.43 -11.87 3.47
C ALA A 204 9.24 -12.13 2.19
N ALA A 205 10.39 -12.79 2.30
CA ALA A 205 11.19 -13.19 1.14
C ALA A 205 10.43 -14.14 0.21
N VAL A 206 9.71 -15.13 0.76
CA VAL A 206 8.87 -16.07 -0.01
C VAL A 206 7.75 -15.32 -0.72
N GLY A 207 7.06 -14.40 -0.06
CA GLY A 207 6.00 -13.58 -0.64
C GLY A 207 6.51 -12.72 -1.80
N ALA A 208 7.66 -12.06 -1.62
CA ALA A 208 8.31 -11.26 -2.66
C ALA A 208 8.68 -12.11 -3.88
N VAL A 209 9.33 -13.25 -3.65
CA VAL A 209 9.70 -14.20 -4.71
C VAL A 209 8.47 -14.75 -5.42
N PHE A 210 7.42 -15.10 -4.67
CA PHE A 210 6.17 -15.60 -5.22
C PHE A 210 5.51 -14.57 -6.16
N VAL A 211 5.39 -13.31 -5.73
CA VAL A 211 4.79 -12.25 -6.55
C VAL A 211 5.60 -12.04 -7.83
N VAL A 212 6.93 -11.96 -7.72
CA VAL A 212 7.81 -11.72 -8.88
C VAL A 212 7.77 -12.89 -9.86
N LEU A 213 7.88 -14.14 -9.37
CA LEU A 213 7.89 -15.32 -10.22
C LEU A 213 6.54 -15.54 -10.90
N THR A 214 5.45 -15.50 -10.13
CA THR A 214 4.10 -15.72 -10.65
C THR A 214 3.68 -14.59 -11.59
N GLY A 215 3.94 -13.33 -11.24
CA GLY A 215 3.63 -12.20 -12.11
C GLY A 215 4.42 -12.24 -13.42
N ARG A 216 5.71 -12.60 -13.37
CA ARG A 216 6.53 -12.75 -14.58
C ARG A 216 6.09 -13.93 -15.45
N TRP A 217 5.68 -15.04 -14.83
CA TRP A 217 5.16 -16.21 -15.53
C TRP A 217 3.85 -15.93 -16.26
N LEU A 218 2.92 -15.22 -15.60
CA LEU A 218 1.67 -14.78 -16.23
C LEU A 218 1.96 -13.88 -17.44
N ARG A 219 2.91 -12.96 -17.32
CA ARG A 219 3.34 -12.09 -18.43
C ARG A 219 3.88 -12.88 -19.64
N THR A 220 4.69 -13.91 -19.40
CA THR A 220 5.23 -14.74 -20.50
C THR A 220 4.19 -15.63 -21.18
N ARG A 221 3.06 -15.92 -20.52
CA ARG A 221 1.98 -16.73 -21.09
C ARG A 221 1.05 -15.91 -21.97
N SER A 222 0.75 -14.67 -21.58
CA SER A 222 -0.05 -13.76 -22.42
C SER A 222 0.62 -13.51 -23.77
N SER A 223 1.94 -13.32 -23.78
CA SER A 223 2.71 -13.12 -25.01
C SER A 223 2.77 -14.35 -25.93
N HIS A 224 2.70 -15.57 -25.41
CA HIS A 224 2.67 -16.79 -26.22
C HIS A 224 1.28 -17.11 -26.78
N ALA A 225 0.20 -16.70 -26.09
CA ALA A 225 -1.17 -16.88 -26.57
C ALA A 225 -1.54 -15.87 -27.67
N ALA A 226 -0.92 -14.69 -27.70
CA ALA A 226 -1.09 -13.70 -28.76
C ALA A 226 -0.31 -14.04 -30.05
N ALA A 227 0.72 -14.90 -29.95
CA ALA A 227 1.59 -15.29 -31.07
C ALA A 227 1.21 -16.62 -31.75
N ALA A 228 0.15 -17.30 -31.29
CA ALA A 228 -0.34 -18.59 -31.80
C ALA A 228 -1.72 -18.45 -32.44
#